data_AF-A0A6L2ZWU3-F1
#
_entry.id   AF-A0A6L2ZWU3-F1
#
_cell.length_a   1.000
_cell.length_b   1.000
_cell.length_c   1.000
_cell.angle_alpha   90.00
_cell.angle_beta   90.00
_cell.angle_gamma   90.00
#
_symmetry.space_group_name_H-M   'P 1'
#
loop_
_entity.id
_entity.type
_entity.pdbx_description
1 polymer ?
#
loop_
_entity_poly.entity_id
_entity_poly.type
_entity_poly.pdbx_seq_one_letter_code
_entity_poly.pdbx_strand_id
1 'polypeptide(L)'
;MDNKRISEIIDEEMIKQDANRYRDMRKILTIPKSIAEKADKTDLDKIYCFGAQEFYWLFGHENDKYVPIIFAYLAGKALGVDLVKVVEG
;
A
#
# COMPACT_ATOMS: atom_id res chain seq x y z
N MET A 1 -34.72 -1.68 34.56
CA MET A 1 -34.34 -1.23 33.22
C MET A 1 -32.83 -1.46 33.11
N ASP A 2 -32.37 -1.95 31.96
CA ASP A 2 -31.06 -1.62 31.36
C ASP A 2 -29.82 -2.52 31.47
N ASN A 3 -29.73 -3.63 32.21
CA ASN A 3 -28.52 -4.49 32.09
C ASN A 3 -28.41 -5.19 30.72
N LYS A 4 -29.54 -5.67 30.19
CA LYS A 4 -29.60 -6.27 28.85
C LYS A 4 -29.33 -5.25 27.74
N ARG A 5 -29.74 -3.99 27.99
CA ARG A 5 -29.52 -2.87 27.08
C ARG A 5 -28.06 -2.42 27.10
N ILE A 6 -27.42 -2.45 28.27
CA ILE A 6 -25.99 -2.16 28.44
C ILE A 6 -25.13 -3.23 27.76
N SER A 7 -25.46 -4.53 27.86
CA SER A 7 -24.70 -5.59 27.17
C SER A 7 -24.79 -5.46 25.65
N GLU A 8 -25.98 -5.17 25.11
CA GLU A 8 -26.17 -4.95 23.67
C GLU A 8 -25.35 -3.75 23.16
N ILE A 9 -25.31 -2.65 23.93
CA ILE A 9 -24.48 -1.47 23.61
C ILE A 9 -22.99 -1.81 23.62
N ILE A 10 -22.52 -2.62 24.59
CA ILE A 10 -21.11 -3.03 24.67
C ILE A 10 -20.74 -3.91 23.48
N ASP A 11 -21.59 -4.87 23.10
CA ASP A 11 -21.36 -5.77 21.97
C ASP A 11 -21.29 -4.98 20.64
N GLU A 12 -22.22 -4.04 20.41
CA GLU A 12 -22.18 -3.16 19.24
C GLU A 12 -20.90 -2.33 19.17
N GLU A 13 -20.44 -1.79 20.30
CA GLU A 13 -19.26 -0.95 20.34
C GLU A 13 -17.98 -1.77 20.14
N MET A 14 -17.93 -3.00 20.65
CA MET A 14 -16.85 -3.96 20.38
C MET A 14 -16.77 -4.33 18.89
N ILE A 15 -17.91 -4.59 18.26
CA ILE A 15 -17.98 -4.87 16.81
C ILE A 15 -17.47 -3.67 16.00
N LYS A 16 -17.85 -2.44 16.38
CA LYS A 16 -17.37 -1.22 15.72
C LYS A 16 -15.86 -1.03 15.92
N GLN A 17 -15.32 -1.28 17.12
CA GLN A 17 -13.89 -1.20 17.38
C GLN A 17 -13.10 -2.19 16.53
N ASP A 18 -13.56 -3.45 16.45
CA ASP A 18 -12.92 -4.46 15.61
C ASP A 18 -12.97 -4.07 14.13
N ALA A 19 -14.12 -3.61 13.62
CA ALA A 19 -14.24 -3.14 12.24
C ALA A 19 -13.29 -1.98 11.93
N ASN A 20 -13.14 -1.02 12.85
CA ASN A 20 -12.19 0.09 12.72
C ASN A 20 -10.74 -0.40 12.74
N ARG A 21 -10.41 -1.35 13.62
CA ARG A 21 -9.08 -1.97 13.68
C ARG A 21 -8.72 -2.69 12.38
N TYR A 22 -9.66 -3.46 11.82
CA TYR A 22 -9.50 -4.08 10.51
C TYR A 22 -9.34 -3.05 9.38
N ARG A 23 -10.06 -1.93 9.44
CA ARG A 23 -9.94 -0.84 8.46
C ARG A 23 -8.58 -0.15 8.53
N ASP A 24 -8.08 0.11 9.73
CA ASP A 24 -6.78 0.74 9.95
C ASP A 24 -5.62 -0.17 9.56
N MET A 25 -5.77 -1.49 9.74
CA MET A 25 -4.82 -2.48 9.23
C MET A 25 -4.84 -2.58 7.70
N ARG A 26 -5.98 -2.27 7.05
CA ARG A 26 -6.11 -2.18 5.58
C ARG A 26 -5.71 -0.81 5.01
N LYS A 27 -4.72 -0.13 5.59
CA LYS A 27 -4.07 0.98 4.89
C LYS A 27 -3.33 0.44 3.67
N ILE A 28 -4.04 0.39 2.55
CA ILE A 28 -3.52 0.00 1.25
C ILE A 28 -2.56 1.08 0.79
N LEU A 29 -1.32 0.70 0.49
CA LEU A 29 -0.36 1.59 -0.15
C LEU A 29 -0.90 2.01 -1.51
N THR A 30 -0.74 3.28 -1.88
CA THR A 30 -1.18 3.77 -3.19
C THR A 30 -0.01 4.33 -3.98
N ILE A 31 -0.07 4.16 -5.30
CA ILE A 31 0.91 4.70 -6.23
C ILE A 31 0.19 5.42 -7.39
N PRO A 32 0.65 6.61 -7.80
CA PRO A 32 0.15 7.26 -9.00
C PRO A 32 0.35 6.38 -10.23
N LYS A 33 -0.64 6.36 -11.11
CA LYS A 33 -0.62 5.58 -12.36
C LYS A 33 0.58 5.93 -13.23
N SER A 34 0.90 7.21 -13.34
CA SER A 34 2.08 7.69 -14.06
C SER A 34 3.40 7.08 -13.56
N ILE A 35 3.48 6.74 -12.27
CA ILE A 35 4.67 6.11 -11.66
C ILE A 35 4.59 4.59 -11.80
N ALA A 36 3.42 3.98 -11.62
CA ALA A 36 3.23 2.54 -11.87
C ALA A 36 3.61 2.17 -13.30
N GLU A 37 3.18 2.95 -14.30
CA GLU A 37 3.53 2.75 -15.71
C GLU A 37 5.03 2.91 -15.99
N LYS A 38 5.75 3.75 -15.23
CA LYS A 38 7.22 3.83 -15.30
C LYS A 38 7.86 2.60 -14.65
N ALA A 39 7.34 2.16 -13.51
CA ALA A 39 7.82 0.96 -12.81
C ALA A 39 7.64 -0.31 -13.65
N ASP A 40 6.56 -0.42 -14.40
CA ASP A 40 6.31 -1.55 -15.31
C ASP A 40 7.33 -1.68 -16.45
N LYS A 41 8.13 -0.64 -16.72
CA LYS A 41 9.21 -0.69 -17.73
C LYS A 41 10.51 -1.26 -17.17
N THR A 42 10.56 -1.55 -15.88
CA THR A 42 11.69 -2.17 -15.19
C THR A 42 11.22 -3.38 -14.38
N ASP A 43 12.15 -4.08 -13.75
CA ASP A 43 11.87 -5.25 -12.92
C ASP A 43 12.54 -5.09 -11.55
N LEU A 44 11.99 -5.76 -10.53
CA LEU A 44 12.46 -5.69 -9.15
C LEU A 44 13.96 -6.03 -9.07
N ASP A 45 14.36 -7.12 -9.72
CA ASP A 45 15.75 -7.58 -9.76
C ASP A 45 16.68 -6.54 -10.40
N LYS A 46 16.21 -5.85 -11.45
CA LYS A 46 16.99 -4.77 -12.07
C LYS A 46 17.18 -3.64 -11.08
N ILE A 47 16.11 -3.11 -10.47
CA ILE A 47 16.26 -2.02 -9.50
C ILE A 47 17.17 -2.43 -8.32
N TYR A 48 17.02 -3.67 -7.84
CA TYR A 48 17.78 -4.18 -6.70
C TYR A 48 19.28 -4.37 -7.02
N CYS A 49 19.62 -4.96 -8.17
CA CYS A 49 21.00 -5.25 -8.55
C CYS A 49 21.77 -4.02 -9.02
N PHE A 50 21.10 -3.07 -9.67
CA PHE A 50 21.73 -1.88 -10.25
C PHE A 50 21.92 -0.76 -9.20
N GLY A 51 21.06 -0.70 -8.19
CA GLY A 51 21.18 0.25 -7.08
C GLY A 51 20.57 1.63 -7.39
N ALA A 52 21.04 2.66 -6.68
CA ALA A 52 20.40 3.97 -6.67
C ALA A 52 20.50 4.74 -8.01
N GLN A 53 21.55 4.50 -8.80
CA GLN A 53 21.85 5.32 -9.98
C GLN A 53 20.85 5.09 -11.12
N GLU A 54 20.54 3.84 -11.46
CA GLU A 54 19.54 3.49 -12.47
C GLU A 54 18.12 3.84 -12.02
N PHE A 55 17.84 3.79 -10.71
CA PHE A 55 16.57 4.28 -10.17
C PHE A 55 16.39 5.78 -10.50
N TYR A 56 17.40 6.61 -10.21
CA TYR A 56 17.32 8.05 -10.48
C TYR A 56 17.26 8.37 -11.98
N TRP A 57 17.84 7.52 -12.83
CA TRP A 57 17.69 7.67 -14.28
C TRP A 57 16.25 7.43 -14.76
N LEU A 58 15.53 6.45 -14.18
CA LEU A 58 14.14 6.15 -14.56
C LEU A 58 13.11 7.07 -13.91
N PHE A 59 13.32 7.43 -12.64
CA PHE A 59 12.31 8.08 -11.82
C PHE A 59 12.65 9.52 -11.45
N GLY A 60 13.91 9.93 -11.50
CA GLY A 60 14.34 11.24 -11.04
C GLY A 60 14.21 11.43 -9.52
N HIS A 61 14.84 12.48 -9.00
CA HIS A 61 14.82 12.80 -7.57
C HIS A 61 13.46 13.33 -7.09
N GLU A 62 12.57 13.77 -7.99
CA GLU A 62 11.23 14.20 -7.62
C GLU A 62 10.34 13.05 -7.06
N ASN A 63 10.73 11.81 -7.32
CA ASN A 63 9.95 10.61 -6.99
C ASN A 63 10.53 9.82 -5.80
N ASP A 64 11.44 10.40 -5.03
CA ASP A 64 12.10 9.72 -3.89
C ASP A 64 11.10 9.25 -2.83
N LYS A 65 10.03 10.01 -2.61
CA LYS A 65 8.93 9.63 -1.72
C LYS A 65 8.20 8.36 -2.15
N TYR A 66 8.28 8.00 -3.44
CA TYR A 66 7.68 6.80 -3.99
C TYR A 66 8.64 5.62 -4.07
N VAL A 67 9.95 5.78 -3.79
CA VAL A 67 10.94 4.69 -3.84
C VAL A 67 10.43 3.44 -3.09
N PRO A 68 10.03 3.53 -1.81
CA PRO A 68 9.59 2.33 -1.07
C PRO A 68 8.31 1.73 -1.66
N ILE A 69 7.42 2.57 -2.20
CA ILE A 69 6.15 2.16 -2.80
C ILE A 69 6.39 1.46 -4.15
N ILE A 70 7.35 1.91 -4.94
CA ILE A 70 7.77 1.27 -6.21
C ILE A 70 8.32 -0.13 -5.93
N PHE A 71 9.17 -0.29 -4.91
CA PHE A 71 9.65 -1.62 -4.50
C PHE A 71 8.50 -2.54 -4.07
N ALA A 72 7.57 -2.04 -3.24
CA ALA A 72 6.41 -2.81 -2.81
C ALA A 72 5.49 -3.18 -4.00
N TYR A 73 5.31 -2.28 -4.96
CA TYR A 73 4.53 -2.52 -6.17
C TYR A 73 5.13 -3.63 -7.03
N LEU A 74 6.44 -3.56 -7.30
CA LEU A 74 7.15 -4.56 -8.10
C LEU A 74 7.22 -5.92 -7.39
N ALA A 75 7.47 -5.93 -6.08
CA ALA A 75 7.44 -7.15 -5.27
C ALA A 75 6.04 -7.79 -5.27
N GLY A 76 4.98 -6.99 -5.15
CA GLY A 76 3.60 -7.46 -5.25
C GLY A 76 3.33 -8.14 -6.59
N LYS A 77 3.73 -7.52 -7.71
CA LYS A 77 3.62 -8.13 -9.04
C LYS A 77 4.40 -9.44 -9.16
N ALA A 78 5.66 -9.47 -8.69
CA ALA A 78 6.50 -10.66 -8.75
C ALA A 78 5.92 -11.84 -7.93
N LEU A 79 5.26 -11.54 -6.81
CA LEU A 79 4.63 -12.52 -5.93
C LEU A 79 3.17 -12.83 -6.30
N GLY A 80 2.58 -12.12 -7.27
CA GLY A 80 1.17 -12.27 -7.64
C GLY A 80 0.18 -11.80 -6.57
N VAL A 81 0.54 -10.77 -5.78
CA VAL A 81 -0.30 -10.21 -4.71
C VAL A 81 -0.47 -8.69 -4.85
N ASP A 82 -1.64 -8.18 -4.44
CA ASP A 82 -1.96 -6.75 -4.50
C ASP A 82 -1.49 -6.02 -3.24
N LEU A 83 -0.20 -5.69 -3.17
CA LEU A 83 0.38 -4.90 -2.07
C LEU A 83 0.12 -3.40 -2.21
N VAL A 84 0.01 -2.90 -3.45
CA VAL A 84 -0.11 -1.47 -3.76
C VAL A 84 -1.23 -1.26 -4.76
N LYS A 85 -2.14 -0.33 -4.46
CA LYS A 85 -3.23 0.07 -5.35
C LYS A 85 -2.78 1.21 -6.27
N VAL A 86 -2.99 1.04 -7.57
CA VAL A 86 -2.78 2.10 -8.55
C VAL A 86 -3.95 3.09 -8.51
N VAL A 87 -3.65 4.39 -8.46
CA VAL A 87 -4.65 5.47 -8.44
C VAL A 87 -4.35 6.49 -9.54
N GLU A 88 -5.36 7.18 -10.04
CA GLU A 88 -5.17 8.26 -11.02
C GLU A 88 -4.35 9.40 -10.37
N GLY A 89 -3.26 9.81 -11.03
CA GLY A 89 -2.28 10.77 -10.53
C GLY A 89 -0.96 10.80 -11.30
#